data_AF-A0A953PNM9-F1
#
_entry.id   AF-A0A953PNM9-F1
#
_cell.length_a   1.000
_cell.length_b   1.000
_cell.length_c   1.000
_cell.angle_alpha   90.00
_cell.angle_beta   90.00
_cell.angle_gamma   90.00
#
_symmetry.space_group_name_H-M   'P 1'
#
loop_
_entity.id
_entity.type
_entity.pdbx_description
1 polymer ?
#
loop_
_entity_poly.entity_id
_entity_poly.type
_entity_poly.pdbx_seq_one_letter_code
_entity_poly.pdbx_strand_id
1 'polypeptide(L)'
;MHSWDRRRSILAMVPIAACVFLAGASGGRLNAQARSAPSATATAHVLSTPENVVLGWFPIDRTPVVRVASGSTVRIETLSQRGATQEQDPVAFLGALGVKPDDILKDVRDVWASKATRPREERGGHILTGPIYVEGAEPGDTLAVEILELTPRVPYGINSTSSTTGVFASNYPAQAGDSVPNIPNTLHLIRTGQANGKPVAFFSDTIQVPMSPFMGTMAVAPGNPTVGQPGVRAAGVQTSGPPGAYGGNMDFRELKVGATLYLPVFHRGALFYTGDPHGVQGDGEVSGNALEQSLTGVFRFTVLKGKTIPGPRAESAAQYFLMGIDTDLNRATRKAVVETIEFLVKEKGLTPAKALSLCSLAIDFHIAEVVDGTQVVVGKIPKSLFPT
;
A
#
# COMPACT_ATOMS: atom_id res chain seq x y z
N MET A 1 27.39 -13.24 -10.36
CA MET A 1 27.77 -11.90 -9.88
C MET A 1 27.03 -10.85 -10.72
N HIS A 2 25.77 -10.56 -10.38
CA HIS A 2 24.94 -9.58 -11.10
C HIS A 2 24.27 -8.67 -10.06
N SER A 3 24.83 -7.48 -9.92
CA SER A 3 24.42 -6.45 -8.97
C SER A 3 23.13 -5.77 -9.43
N TRP A 4 22.29 -5.41 -8.45
CA TRP A 4 21.12 -4.54 -8.59
C TRP A 4 21.44 -3.11 -9.07
N ASP A 5 22.72 -2.75 -9.23
CA ASP A 5 23.18 -1.37 -9.44
C ASP A 5 23.40 -0.91 -10.90
N ARG A 6 23.03 -1.70 -11.92
CA ARG A 6 23.16 -1.22 -13.31
C ARG A 6 21.90 -0.52 -13.83
N ARG A 7 21.61 0.66 -13.30
CA ARG A 7 20.96 1.74 -14.09
C ARG A 7 22.05 2.66 -14.61
N ARG A 8 22.63 2.32 -15.77
CA ARG A 8 23.34 3.30 -16.60
C ARG A 8 22.30 4.15 -17.31
N SER A 9 22.39 5.44 -17.06
CA SER A 9 21.73 6.56 -17.69
C SER A 9 21.47 6.36 -19.19
N ILE A 10 20.20 6.32 -19.57
CA ILE A 10 19.76 6.68 -20.92
C ILE A 10 19.10 8.06 -20.77
N LEU A 11 19.93 9.10 -20.80
CA LEU A 11 19.48 10.45 -21.09
C LEU A 11 20.46 10.99 -22.13
N ALA A 12 19.94 11.13 -23.35
CA ALA A 12 20.62 11.73 -24.46
C ALA A 12 21.07 13.15 -24.10
N MET A 13 22.29 13.49 -24.52
CA MET A 13 22.92 14.81 -24.38
C MET A 13 22.02 15.91 -24.93
N VAL A 14 21.81 16.96 -24.14
CA VAL A 14 21.48 18.31 -24.62
C VAL A 14 22.64 19.20 -24.20
N PRO A 15 23.26 19.99 -25.09
CA PRO A 15 24.44 20.77 -24.74
C PRO A 15 24.05 21.96 -23.85
N ILE A 16 24.75 22.11 -22.73
CA ILE A 16 24.66 23.28 -21.85
C ILE A 16 25.48 24.40 -22.47
N ALA A 17 24.81 25.47 -22.91
CA ALA A 17 25.46 26.74 -23.19
C ALA A 17 25.89 27.40 -21.87
N ALA A 18 27.17 27.74 -21.77
CA ALA A 18 27.73 28.45 -20.63
C ALA A 18 27.25 29.91 -20.62
N CYS A 19 26.57 30.32 -19.54
CA CYS A 19 26.34 31.74 -19.24
C CYS A 19 27.23 32.17 -18.07
N VAL A 20 28.07 33.15 -18.35
CA VAL A 20 28.95 33.87 -17.43
C VAL A 20 28.11 34.66 -16.42
N PHE A 21 28.41 34.53 -15.13
CA PHE A 21 27.83 35.36 -14.08
C PHE A 21 28.52 36.73 -14.04
N LEU A 22 27.74 37.80 -14.25
CA LEU A 22 28.05 39.15 -13.79
C LEU A 22 27.11 39.49 -12.64
N ALA A 23 27.70 39.88 -11.51
CA ALA A 23 26.98 40.26 -10.30
C ALA A 23 26.30 41.63 -10.46
N GLY A 24 25.04 41.70 -10.04
CA GLY A 24 24.27 42.94 -9.91
C GLY A 24 23.15 42.74 -8.91
N ALA A 25 23.22 43.46 -7.78
CA ALA A 25 22.27 43.41 -6.69
C ALA A 25 21.00 44.22 -7.02
N SER A 26 19.82 43.64 -6.81
CA SER A 26 18.59 44.35 -6.44
C SER A 26 17.49 43.37 -6.04
N GLY A 27 16.81 43.66 -4.94
CA GLY A 27 15.83 42.78 -4.31
C GLY A 27 14.61 42.44 -5.16
N GLY A 28 14.17 41.19 -5.05
CA GLY A 28 12.92 40.69 -5.60
C GLY A 28 12.53 39.41 -4.86
N ARG A 29 11.32 39.39 -4.30
CA ARG A 29 10.74 38.25 -3.57
C ARG A 29 10.75 37.01 -4.48
N LEU A 30 11.48 35.97 -4.09
CA LEU A 30 11.46 34.67 -4.76
C LEU A 30 10.17 33.94 -4.40
N ASN A 31 9.18 34.02 -5.29
CA ASN A 31 8.09 33.06 -5.35
C ASN A 31 8.66 31.70 -5.74
N ALA A 32 8.91 30.85 -4.74
CA ALA A 32 9.19 29.44 -4.96
C ALA A 32 7.88 28.72 -5.32
N GLN A 33 7.48 28.80 -6.58
CA GLN A 33 6.53 27.82 -7.14
C GLN A 33 7.24 26.47 -7.16
N ALA A 34 6.80 25.56 -6.30
CA ALA A 34 7.15 24.16 -6.37
C ALA A 34 6.82 23.66 -7.79
N ARG A 35 7.86 23.37 -8.58
CA ARG A 35 7.67 22.70 -9.88
C ARG A 35 7.19 21.28 -9.60
N SER A 36 5.91 21.02 -9.83
CA SER A 36 5.38 19.67 -9.95
C SER A 36 6.14 18.95 -11.06
N ALA A 37 6.65 17.75 -10.79
CA ALA A 37 7.16 16.89 -11.84
C ALA A 37 6.06 16.69 -12.91
N PRO A 38 6.39 16.61 -14.21
CA PRO A 38 5.39 16.34 -15.24
C PRO A 38 4.68 15.02 -14.92
N SER A 39 3.34 15.06 -14.86
CA SER A 39 2.50 13.86 -14.68
C SER A 39 2.88 12.84 -15.75
N ALA A 40 3.30 11.64 -15.34
CA ALA A 40 3.64 10.59 -16.27
C ALA A 40 2.35 10.17 -17.01
N THR A 41 2.31 10.37 -18.33
CA THR A 41 1.15 9.96 -19.14
C THR A 41 0.98 8.44 -19.01
N ALA A 42 -0.08 8.02 -18.32
CA ALA A 42 -0.34 6.60 -18.08
C ALA A 42 -0.62 5.86 -19.40
N THR A 43 -0.06 4.67 -19.58
CA THR A 43 -0.29 3.82 -20.75
C THR A 43 -1.70 3.24 -20.77
N ALA A 44 -2.32 3.05 -19.61
CA ALA A 44 -3.70 2.61 -19.46
C ALA A 44 -4.38 3.28 -18.25
N HIS A 45 -5.70 3.31 -18.25
CA HIS A 45 -6.53 3.81 -17.14
C HIS A 45 -7.59 2.77 -16.78
N VAL A 46 -7.61 2.35 -15.51
CA VAL A 46 -8.56 1.37 -14.97
C VAL A 46 -9.44 2.08 -13.94
N LEU A 47 -10.74 2.16 -14.27
CA LEU A 47 -11.76 2.75 -13.41
C LEU A 47 -12.23 1.74 -12.34
N SER A 48 -12.66 2.21 -11.18
CA SER A 48 -13.22 1.40 -10.09
C SER A 48 -14.71 1.06 -10.29
N THR A 49 -15.09 0.62 -11.50
CA THR A 49 -16.48 0.18 -11.79
C THR A 49 -16.75 -1.21 -11.19
N PRO A 50 -18.02 -1.61 -11.02
CA PRO A 50 -18.37 -2.96 -10.57
C PRO A 50 -17.66 -4.07 -11.34
N GLU A 51 -17.49 -3.92 -12.65
CA GLU A 51 -16.86 -4.91 -13.54
C GLU A 51 -15.36 -5.03 -13.26
N ASN A 52 -14.70 -3.92 -12.87
CA ASN A 52 -13.25 -3.86 -12.68
C ASN A 52 -12.80 -4.12 -11.25
N VAL A 53 -13.71 -4.11 -10.27
CA VAL A 53 -13.38 -4.40 -8.87
C VAL A 53 -13.78 -5.83 -8.46
N VAL A 54 -13.12 -6.33 -7.42
CA VAL A 54 -13.51 -7.52 -6.64
C VAL A 54 -13.79 -7.10 -5.19
N LEU A 55 -14.66 -7.84 -4.52
CA LEU A 55 -15.06 -7.55 -3.14
C LEU A 55 -14.44 -8.60 -2.20
N GLY A 56 -13.38 -8.21 -1.50
CA GLY A 56 -12.85 -8.93 -0.35
C GLY A 56 -11.94 -10.13 -0.62
N TRP A 57 -11.46 -10.37 -1.83
CA TRP A 57 -10.63 -11.55 -2.13
C TRP A 57 -9.81 -11.39 -3.41
N PHE A 58 -8.88 -12.30 -3.65
CA PHE A 58 -8.01 -12.29 -4.83
C PHE A 58 -8.30 -13.48 -5.76
N PRO A 59 -9.25 -13.36 -6.71
CA PRO A 59 -9.50 -14.44 -7.66
C PRO A 59 -8.30 -14.68 -8.58
N ILE A 60 -7.93 -15.95 -8.74
CA ILE A 60 -6.78 -16.36 -9.58
C ILE A 60 -7.19 -16.62 -11.04
N ASP A 61 -8.48 -16.84 -11.29
CA ASP A 61 -9.10 -17.21 -12.57
C ASP A 61 -9.86 -16.06 -13.23
N ARG A 62 -9.88 -14.88 -12.60
CA ARG A 62 -10.55 -13.69 -13.12
C ARG A 62 -9.87 -13.18 -14.39
N THR A 63 -10.69 -12.85 -15.40
CA THR A 63 -10.20 -12.20 -16.62
C THR A 63 -9.54 -10.86 -16.27
N PRO A 64 -8.31 -10.60 -16.74
CA PRO A 64 -7.65 -9.32 -16.51
C PRO A 64 -8.46 -8.13 -17.01
N VAL A 65 -8.54 -7.08 -16.20
CA VAL A 65 -9.23 -5.83 -16.58
C VAL A 65 -8.43 -5.08 -17.64
N VAL A 66 -7.10 -5.24 -17.64
CA VAL A 66 -6.20 -4.74 -18.66
C VAL A 66 -4.95 -5.62 -18.74
N ARG A 67 -4.34 -5.67 -19.93
CA ARG A 67 -3.03 -6.30 -20.16
C ARG A 67 -2.03 -5.23 -20.60
N VAL A 68 -0.85 -5.20 -19.99
CA VAL A 68 0.18 -4.19 -20.26
C VAL A 68 1.56 -4.82 -20.39
N ALA A 69 2.44 -4.22 -21.18
CA ALA A 69 3.82 -4.66 -21.26
C ALA A 69 4.61 -4.30 -19.99
N SER A 70 5.66 -5.06 -19.66
CA SER A 70 6.65 -4.64 -18.66
C SER A 70 7.21 -3.24 -18.99
N GLY A 71 7.34 -2.39 -17.98
CA GLY A 71 7.70 -0.97 -18.07
C GLY A 71 6.50 -0.02 -18.25
N SER A 72 5.29 -0.53 -18.51
CA SER A 72 4.10 0.30 -18.71
C SER A 72 3.63 0.95 -17.42
N THR A 73 2.94 2.08 -17.56
CA THR A 73 2.29 2.79 -16.45
C THR A 73 0.77 2.62 -16.53
N VAL A 74 0.11 2.43 -15.39
CA VAL A 74 -1.34 2.30 -15.31
C VAL A 74 -1.86 3.23 -14.24
N ARG A 75 -2.83 4.07 -14.62
CA ARG A 75 -3.65 4.84 -13.68
C ARG A 75 -4.77 3.93 -13.18
N ILE A 76 -4.94 3.80 -11.88
CA ILE A 76 -5.89 2.88 -11.24
C ILE A 76 -6.70 3.67 -10.23
N GLU A 77 -8.01 3.75 -10.43
CA GLU A 77 -8.94 4.27 -9.43
C GLU A 77 -9.25 3.19 -8.39
N THR A 78 -9.23 3.57 -7.12
CA THR A 78 -9.60 2.70 -6.00
C THR A 78 -10.68 3.36 -5.15
N LEU A 79 -11.34 2.53 -4.34
CA LEU A 79 -12.42 2.94 -3.46
C LEU A 79 -12.13 2.48 -2.04
N SER A 80 -12.34 3.38 -1.09
CA SER A 80 -12.56 2.96 0.29
C SER A 80 -13.81 2.10 0.37
N GLN A 81 -13.76 1.04 1.18
CA GLN A 81 -14.92 0.21 1.52
C GLN A 81 -16.05 1.00 2.19
N ARG A 82 -15.76 2.15 2.80
CA ARG A 82 -16.72 2.96 3.56
C ARG A 82 -17.72 3.64 2.62
N GLY A 83 -19.00 3.34 2.81
CA GLY A 83 -20.11 3.71 1.93
C GLY A 83 -20.42 2.67 0.87
N ALA A 84 -19.43 1.95 0.34
CA ALA A 84 -19.63 1.01 -0.76
C ALA A 84 -20.03 -0.41 -0.32
N THR A 85 -19.79 -0.75 0.94
CA THR A 85 -19.92 -2.15 1.43
C THR A 85 -20.97 -2.34 2.53
N GLN A 86 -21.54 -1.24 3.05
CA GLN A 86 -22.54 -1.26 4.12
C GLN A 86 -23.92 -1.66 3.61
N GLU A 87 -24.83 -2.01 4.52
CA GLU A 87 -26.21 -2.38 4.15
C GLU A 87 -27.05 -1.18 3.72
N GLN A 88 -26.83 -0.03 4.34
CA GLN A 88 -27.52 1.20 4.00
C GLN A 88 -27.02 1.74 2.65
N ASP A 89 -27.92 2.39 1.91
CA ASP A 89 -27.58 3.16 0.70
C ASP A 89 -26.44 4.16 1.01
N PRO A 90 -25.48 4.37 0.09
CA PRO A 90 -24.30 5.19 0.37
C PRO A 90 -24.64 6.66 0.66
N VAL A 91 -25.69 7.21 0.04
CA VAL A 91 -26.15 8.59 0.29
C VAL A 91 -26.71 8.70 1.70
N ALA A 92 -27.49 7.71 2.13
CA ALA A 92 -28.01 7.66 3.50
C ALA A 92 -26.88 7.44 4.53
N PHE A 93 -26.00 6.46 4.30
CA PHE A 93 -24.92 6.09 5.22
C PHE A 93 -23.91 7.23 5.39
N LEU A 94 -23.34 7.73 4.29
CA LEU A 94 -22.33 8.80 4.35
C LEU A 94 -22.98 10.15 4.69
N GLY A 95 -24.22 10.38 4.27
CA GLY A 95 -25.00 11.57 4.64
C GLY A 95 -25.22 11.67 6.15
N ALA A 96 -25.49 10.55 6.83
CA ALA A 96 -25.61 10.50 8.29
C ALA A 96 -24.30 10.86 9.01
N LEU A 97 -23.15 10.68 8.38
CA LEU A 97 -21.84 11.11 8.88
C LEU A 97 -21.49 12.56 8.52
N GLY A 98 -22.32 13.22 7.70
CA GLY A 98 -22.13 14.61 7.27
C GLY A 98 -21.43 14.77 5.91
N VAL A 99 -21.35 13.73 5.08
CA VAL A 99 -20.87 13.83 3.70
C VAL A 99 -21.97 14.41 2.80
N LYS A 100 -21.62 15.37 1.93
CA LYS A 100 -22.59 15.94 0.98
C LYS A 100 -22.80 14.97 -0.18
N PRO A 101 -24.02 14.85 -0.75
CA PRO A 101 -24.27 13.97 -1.89
C PRO A 101 -23.29 14.16 -3.06
N ASP A 102 -22.89 15.40 -3.35
CA ASP A 102 -21.93 15.74 -4.42
C ASP A 102 -20.49 15.30 -4.11
N ASP A 103 -20.13 15.13 -2.84
CA ASP A 103 -18.83 14.59 -2.42
C ASP A 103 -18.79 13.05 -2.52
N ILE A 104 -19.95 12.39 -2.68
CA ILE A 104 -20.04 10.94 -2.80
C ILE A 104 -19.76 10.54 -4.24
N LEU A 105 -18.70 9.77 -4.45
CA LEU A 105 -18.32 9.32 -5.78
C LEU A 105 -19.41 8.44 -6.41
N LYS A 106 -19.57 8.54 -7.73
CA LYS A 106 -20.54 7.73 -8.48
C LYS A 106 -20.25 6.23 -8.38
N ASP A 107 -18.99 5.84 -8.47
CA ASP A 107 -18.55 4.46 -8.41
C ASP A 107 -18.76 3.82 -7.03
N VAL A 108 -18.75 4.58 -5.92
CA VAL A 108 -19.22 4.09 -4.61
C VAL A 108 -20.68 3.61 -4.69
N ARG A 109 -21.54 4.40 -5.33
CA ARG A 109 -22.97 4.04 -5.53
C ARG A 109 -23.13 2.86 -6.47
N ASP A 110 -22.38 2.84 -7.58
CA ASP A 110 -22.45 1.75 -8.56
C ASP A 110 -21.99 0.42 -7.94
N VAL A 111 -20.87 0.42 -7.19
CA VAL A 111 -20.37 -0.78 -6.51
C VAL A 111 -21.34 -1.26 -5.46
N TRP A 112 -21.88 -0.36 -4.62
CA TRP A 112 -22.89 -0.70 -3.63
C TRP A 112 -24.12 -1.33 -4.27
N ALA A 113 -24.66 -0.73 -5.34
CA ALA A 113 -25.84 -1.25 -6.05
C ALA A 113 -25.61 -2.65 -6.64
N SER A 114 -24.37 -2.98 -7.01
CA SER A 114 -24.00 -4.29 -7.52
C SER A 114 -23.82 -5.37 -6.45
N LYS A 115 -23.71 -5.01 -5.16
CA LYS A 115 -23.25 -5.93 -4.10
C LYS A 115 -24.18 -7.11 -3.85
N ALA A 116 -25.49 -6.93 -4.09
CA ALA A 116 -26.51 -7.95 -3.79
C ALA A 116 -26.32 -9.26 -4.58
N THR A 117 -25.67 -9.22 -5.74
CA THR A 117 -25.37 -10.40 -6.57
C THR A 117 -23.94 -10.89 -6.42
N ARG A 118 -23.18 -10.33 -5.47
CA ARG A 118 -21.74 -10.54 -5.31
C ARG A 118 -21.47 -11.04 -3.89
N PRO A 119 -21.55 -12.36 -3.65
CA PRO A 119 -21.41 -12.93 -2.32
C PRO A 119 -20.08 -12.53 -1.67
N ARG A 120 -20.14 -12.28 -0.37
CA ARG A 120 -19.03 -11.81 0.47
C ARG A 120 -18.77 -12.69 1.67
N GLU A 121 -19.57 -13.73 1.85
CA GLU A 121 -19.31 -14.80 2.81
C GLU A 121 -17.89 -15.31 2.57
N GLU A 122 -17.14 -15.50 3.66
CA GLU A 122 -15.77 -16.01 3.61
C GLU A 122 -14.76 -15.09 2.92
N ARG A 123 -15.13 -13.83 2.61
CA ARG A 123 -14.26 -12.80 2.02
C ARG A 123 -13.95 -11.70 3.03
N GLY A 124 -13.05 -10.80 2.64
CA GLY A 124 -12.56 -9.64 3.40
C GLY A 124 -13.35 -8.35 3.17
N GLY A 125 -12.89 -7.29 3.84
CA GLY A 125 -13.53 -5.97 3.86
C GLY A 125 -13.31 -5.12 2.61
N HIS A 126 -12.19 -5.34 1.91
CA HIS A 126 -11.64 -4.39 0.94
C HIS A 126 -12.29 -4.48 -0.45
N ILE A 127 -12.29 -3.36 -1.17
CA ILE A 127 -12.61 -3.28 -2.60
C ILE A 127 -11.30 -3.20 -3.35
N LEU A 128 -11.04 -4.14 -4.26
CA LEU A 128 -9.78 -4.22 -4.98
C LEU A 128 -10.01 -4.07 -6.47
N THR A 129 -9.30 -3.14 -7.11
CA THR A 129 -9.31 -2.95 -8.56
C THR A 129 -8.30 -3.89 -9.20
N GLY A 130 -8.73 -4.69 -10.19
CA GLY A 130 -7.86 -5.65 -10.89
C GLY A 130 -8.57 -6.92 -11.42
N PRO A 131 -7.80 -7.91 -11.93
CA PRO A 131 -6.35 -7.93 -11.97
C PRO A 131 -5.76 -7.19 -13.18
N ILE A 132 -4.61 -6.55 -12.99
CA ILE A 132 -3.74 -6.06 -14.05
C ILE A 132 -2.82 -7.20 -14.49
N TYR A 133 -2.82 -7.54 -15.77
CA TYR A 133 -1.93 -8.55 -16.34
C TYR A 133 -0.68 -7.90 -16.94
N VAL A 134 0.50 -8.35 -16.53
CA VAL A 134 1.80 -7.82 -17.02
C VAL A 134 2.45 -8.84 -17.94
N GLU A 135 2.58 -8.51 -19.22
CA GLU A 135 3.14 -9.41 -20.24
C GLU A 135 4.56 -9.86 -19.86
N GLY A 136 4.81 -11.17 -20.00
CA GLY A 136 6.11 -11.80 -19.75
C GLY A 136 6.42 -12.12 -18.29
N ALA A 137 5.54 -11.78 -17.33
CA ALA A 137 5.64 -12.26 -15.96
C ALA A 137 5.27 -13.75 -15.87
N GLU A 138 6.16 -14.55 -15.30
CA GLU A 138 5.99 -16.00 -15.09
C GLU A 138 6.31 -16.37 -13.64
N PRO A 139 5.79 -17.50 -13.12
CA PRO A 139 6.15 -17.98 -11.79
C PRO A 139 7.67 -18.08 -11.61
N GLY A 140 8.18 -17.56 -10.49
CA GLY A 140 9.61 -17.47 -10.20
C GLY A 140 10.26 -16.12 -10.55
N ASP A 141 9.55 -15.24 -11.26
CA ASP A 141 9.93 -13.83 -11.39
C ASP A 141 9.54 -13.00 -10.16
N THR A 142 9.97 -11.74 -10.15
CA THR A 142 9.48 -10.70 -9.24
C THR A 142 8.83 -9.58 -10.04
N LEU A 143 7.64 -9.14 -9.62
CA LEU A 143 7.00 -7.93 -10.12
C LEU A 143 7.45 -6.73 -9.28
N ALA A 144 8.07 -5.74 -9.91
CA ALA A 144 8.33 -4.43 -9.33
C ALA A 144 7.18 -3.48 -9.67
N VAL A 145 6.60 -2.85 -8.65
CA VAL A 145 5.48 -1.91 -8.71
C VAL A 145 5.96 -0.57 -8.16
N GLU A 146 6.31 0.35 -9.05
CA GLU A 146 6.77 1.70 -8.69
C GLU A 146 5.56 2.64 -8.57
N ILE A 147 5.48 3.35 -7.45
CA ILE A 147 4.35 4.22 -7.11
C ILE A 147 4.70 5.64 -7.55
N LEU A 148 4.06 6.11 -8.62
CA LEU A 148 4.40 7.39 -9.28
C LEU A 148 3.53 8.56 -8.81
N GLU A 149 2.25 8.29 -8.53
CA GLU A 149 1.28 9.30 -8.12
C GLU A 149 0.24 8.64 -7.22
N LEU A 150 -0.22 9.37 -6.21
CA LEU A 150 -1.37 9.01 -5.36
C LEU A 150 -2.17 10.29 -5.10
N THR A 151 -3.43 10.30 -5.50
CA THR A 151 -4.29 11.49 -5.43
C THR A 151 -5.61 11.17 -4.74
N PRO A 152 -5.97 11.88 -3.65
CA PRO A 152 -7.30 11.78 -3.06
C PRO A 152 -8.41 12.10 -4.05
N ARG A 153 -9.43 11.24 -4.10
CA ARG A 153 -10.62 11.41 -4.95
C ARG A 153 -11.76 12.11 -4.22
N VAL A 154 -11.68 12.20 -2.90
CA VAL A 154 -12.69 12.82 -2.02
C VAL A 154 -12.01 13.68 -0.94
N PRO A 155 -12.66 14.77 -0.47
CA PRO A 155 -12.09 15.68 0.54
C PRO A 155 -12.34 15.20 1.99
N TYR A 156 -12.40 13.88 2.20
CA TYR A 156 -12.64 13.29 3.52
C TYR A 156 -12.08 11.86 3.59
N GLY A 157 -11.85 11.37 4.79
CA GLY A 157 -11.69 9.96 5.07
C GLY A 157 -12.49 9.54 6.30
N ILE A 158 -12.62 8.24 6.52
CA ILE A 158 -13.36 7.69 7.65
C ILE A 158 -12.43 6.79 8.46
N ASN A 159 -12.37 7.01 9.76
CA ASN A 159 -11.73 6.11 10.72
C ASN A 159 -12.80 5.57 11.68
N SER A 160 -12.57 4.41 12.30
CA SER A 160 -13.50 3.87 13.30
C SER A 160 -12.81 3.43 14.58
N THR A 161 -13.48 3.62 15.70
CA THR A 161 -13.00 3.20 17.03
C THR A 161 -14.04 2.30 17.70
N SER A 162 -13.59 1.34 18.50
CA SER A 162 -14.44 0.59 19.43
C SER A 162 -13.61 -0.15 20.48
N SER A 163 -14.24 -0.60 21.56
CA SER A 163 -13.63 -1.53 22.54
C SER A 163 -13.51 -2.99 22.05
N THR A 164 -13.80 -3.27 20.77
CA THR A 164 -13.87 -4.64 20.25
C THR A 164 -13.22 -4.79 18.86
N THR A 165 -12.44 -3.81 18.41
CA THR A 165 -11.77 -3.81 17.09
C THR A 165 -10.28 -3.52 17.24
N GLY A 166 -9.52 -3.77 16.17
CA GLY A 166 -8.07 -3.59 16.17
C GLY A 166 -7.41 -4.41 17.27
N VAL A 167 -6.53 -3.78 18.05
CA VAL A 167 -5.84 -4.43 19.18
C VAL A 167 -6.76 -4.83 20.34
N PHE A 168 -8.02 -4.41 20.32
CA PHE A 168 -9.05 -4.80 21.29
C PHE A 168 -10.02 -5.85 20.75
N ALA A 169 -9.80 -6.35 19.53
CA ALA A 169 -10.62 -7.42 18.99
C ALA A 169 -10.45 -8.72 19.80
N SER A 170 -11.50 -9.54 19.85
CA SER A 170 -11.49 -10.78 20.63
C SER A 170 -10.48 -11.84 20.15
N ASN A 171 -10.00 -11.69 18.91
CA ASN A 171 -8.97 -12.54 18.31
C ASN A 171 -7.55 -11.95 18.41
N TYR A 172 -7.39 -10.75 18.97
CA TYR A 172 -6.07 -10.19 19.26
C TYR A 172 -5.49 -10.86 20.52
N PRO A 173 -4.17 -11.15 20.59
CA PRO A 173 -3.58 -11.89 21.70
C PRO A 173 -3.51 -11.05 22.99
N ALA A 174 -4.62 -10.97 23.71
CA ALA A 174 -4.73 -10.39 25.05
C ALA A 174 -4.56 -11.44 26.16
N GLN A 175 -4.12 -11.02 27.35
CA GLN A 175 -4.02 -11.85 28.55
C GLN A 175 -5.23 -11.65 29.47
N ALA A 176 -5.52 -12.66 30.29
CA ALA A 176 -6.54 -12.53 31.32
C ALA A 176 -6.15 -11.41 32.30
N GLY A 177 -7.00 -10.39 32.41
CA GLY A 177 -6.76 -9.21 33.25
C GLY A 177 -6.32 -7.95 32.49
N ASP A 178 -6.05 -8.05 31.18
CA ASP A 178 -5.79 -6.87 30.36
C ASP A 178 -6.99 -5.91 30.38
N SER A 179 -6.71 -4.64 30.67
CA SER A 179 -7.74 -3.61 30.74
C SER A 179 -8.11 -3.13 29.35
N VAL A 180 -9.41 -3.20 29.01
CA VAL A 180 -9.95 -2.62 27.78
C VAL A 180 -10.58 -1.27 28.12
N PRO A 181 -10.11 -0.15 27.54
CA PRO A 181 -10.73 1.14 27.76
C PRO A 181 -12.18 1.15 27.23
N ASN A 182 -13.07 1.90 27.88
CA ASN A 182 -14.43 2.11 27.40
C ASN A 182 -14.41 3.09 26.20
N ILE A 183 -14.45 2.55 25.00
CA ILE A 183 -14.35 3.25 23.73
C ILE A 183 -15.65 3.01 22.95
N PRO A 184 -16.46 4.05 22.73
CA PRO A 184 -17.68 3.93 21.93
C PRO A 184 -17.38 3.41 20.52
N ASN A 185 -18.28 2.56 20.01
CA ASN A 185 -18.28 2.20 18.60
C ASN A 185 -18.68 3.44 17.79
N THR A 186 -17.73 4.05 17.08
CA THR A 186 -17.93 5.34 16.41
C THR A 186 -17.21 5.35 15.07
N LEU A 187 -17.88 5.90 14.06
CA LEU A 187 -17.30 6.28 12.78
C LEU A 187 -16.97 7.76 12.81
N HIS A 188 -15.70 8.10 12.60
CA HIS A 188 -15.18 9.45 12.57
C HIS A 188 -15.03 9.89 11.12
N LEU A 189 -15.89 10.79 10.65
CA LEU A 189 -15.69 11.49 9.38
C LEU A 189 -14.66 12.60 9.60
N ILE A 190 -13.51 12.50 8.95
CA ILE A 190 -12.43 13.47 9.08
C ILE A 190 -12.26 14.17 7.72
N ARG A 191 -12.41 15.50 7.71
CA ARG A 191 -12.23 16.30 6.49
C ARG A 191 -10.75 16.45 6.17
N THR A 192 -10.42 16.44 4.88
CA THR A 192 -9.07 16.64 4.39
C THR A 192 -8.98 17.90 3.52
N GLY A 193 -7.84 18.56 3.54
CA GLY A 193 -7.62 19.80 2.81
C GLY A 193 -6.19 20.29 2.93
N GLN A 194 -5.99 21.60 2.82
CA GLN A 194 -4.67 22.23 2.89
C GLN A 194 -4.56 23.10 4.15
N ALA A 195 -3.44 23.01 4.86
CA ALA A 195 -3.05 23.92 5.92
C ALA A 195 -1.56 24.24 5.81
N ASN A 196 -1.20 25.53 5.85
CA ASN A 196 0.19 25.99 5.70
C ASN A 196 0.89 25.40 4.46
N GLY A 197 0.15 25.27 3.35
CA GLY A 197 0.66 24.72 2.09
C GLY A 197 0.92 23.22 2.09
N LYS A 198 0.43 22.48 3.09
CA LYS A 198 0.57 21.02 3.20
C LYS A 198 -0.81 20.35 3.28
N PRO A 199 -0.97 19.17 2.67
CA PRO A 199 -2.20 18.41 2.82
C PRO A 199 -2.33 17.89 4.25
N VAL A 200 -3.49 18.09 4.87
CA VAL A 200 -3.79 17.67 6.24
C VAL A 200 -5.18 17.04 6.34
N ALA A 201 -5.35 16.15 7.32
CA ALA A 201 -6.63 15.75 7.87
C ALA A 201 -6.92 16.61 9.12
N PHE A 202 -8.07 17.26 9.13
CA PHE A 202 -8.53 18.10 10.24
C PHE A 202 -9.20 17.20 11.29
N PHE A 203 -8.38 16.59 12.15
CA PHE A 203 -8.83 15.62 13.15
C PHE A 203 -9.67 16.29 14.25
N SER A 204 -9.29 17.49 14.68
CA SER A 204 -10.06 18.33 15.59
C SER A 204 -9.72 19.82 15.37
N ASP A 205 -10.36 20.71 16.13
CA ASP A 205 -10.08 22.16 16.11
C ASP A 205 -8.61 22.50 16.42
N THR A 206 -7.91 21.59 17.10
CA THR A 206 -6.52 21.80 17.55
C THR A 206 -5.52 20.80 16.97
N ILE A 207 -5.99 19.76 16.27
CA ILE A 207 -5.14 18.68 15.75
C ILE A 207 -5.30 18.58 14.24
N GLN A 208 -4.18 18.79 13.54
CA GLN A 208 -4.04 18.55 12.12
C GLN A 208 -3.05 17.41 11.91
N VAL A 209 -3.49 16.35 11.23
CA VAL A 209 -2.65 15.20 10.92
C VAL A 209 -2.10 15.37 9.50
N PRO A 210 -0.78 15.38 9.29
CA PRO A 210 -0.21 15.45 7.95
C PRO A 210 -0.64 14.27 7.09
N MET A 211 -1.14 14.54 5.89
CA MET A 211 -1.51 13.47 4.95
C MET A 211 -0.25 12.77 4.44
N SER A 212 -0.32 11.45 4.29
CA SER A 212 0.72 10.64 3.66
C SER A 212 0.06 9.47 2.94
N PRO A 213 -0.58 9.71 1.78
CA PRO A 213 -1.40 8.70 1.13
C PRO A 213 -0.60 7.49 0.66
N PHE A 214 -1.22 6.31 0.74
CA PHE A 214 -0.70 5.02 0.25
C PHE A 214 -1.86 4.04 0.01
N MET A 215 -1.56 2.89 -0.62
CA MET A 215 -2.52 1.79 -0.75
C MET A 215 -2.19 0.74 0.32
N GLY A 216 -3.14 0.43 1.21
CA GLY A 216 -3.01 -0.62 2.22
C GLY A 216 -2.87 -1.99 1.58
N THR A 217 -3.73 -2.26 0.59
CA THR A 217 -3.66 -3.47 -0.22
C THR A 217 -2.95 -3.27 -1.57
N MET A 218 -1.85 -4.00 -1.76
CA MET A 218 -1.22 -4.24 -3.07
C MET A 218 -0.76 -5.70 -3.17
N ALA A 219 -1.25 -6.43 -4.16
CA ALA A 219 -1.05 -7.87 -4.25
C ALA A 219 -0.84 -8.33 -5.68
N VAL A 220 -0.08 -9.41 -5.85
CA VAL A 220 -0.25 -10.31 -6.99
C VAL A 220 -1.29 -11.36 -6.62
N ALA A 221 -1.89 -12.05 -7.59
CA ALA A 221 -2.76 -13.17 -7.27
C ALA A 221 -1.99 -14.20 -6.41
N PRO A 222 -2.55 -14.65 -5.29
CA PRO A 222 -1.91 -15.61 -4.41
C PRO A 222 -1.77 -16.96 -5.13
N GLY A 223 -0.72 -17.72 -4.81
CA GLY A 223 -0.44 -19.01 -5.44
C GLY A 223 -1.57 -20.04 -5.28
N ASN A 224 -1.49 -20.89 -4.25
CA ASN A 224 -2.49 -21.93 -3.97
C ASN A 224 -3.06 -21.76 -2.55
N PRO A 225 -4.09 -20.91 -2.36
CA PRO A 225 -4.74 -20.72 -1.07
C PRO A 225 -5.32 -22.03 -0.53
N THR A 226 -4.84 -22.47 0.63
CA THR A 226 -5.25 -23.73 1.28
C THR A 226 -5.90 -23.44 2.63
N VAL A 227 -7.03 -24.09 2.92
CA VAL A 227 -7.76 -23.92 4.20
C VAL A 227 -6.81 -24.15 5.37
N GLY A 228 -6.88 -23.25 6.35
CA GLY A 228 -5.97 -23.22 7.51
C GLY A 228 -4.81 -22.24 7.36
N GLN A 229 -4.52 -21.76 6.15
CA GLN A 229 -3.66 -20.58 5.97
C GLN A 229 -4.39 -19.31 6.43
N PRO A 230 -3.67 -18.28 6.89
CA PRO A 230 -4.27 -17.00 7.26
C PRO A 230 -5.13 -16.44 6.12
N GLY A 231 -6.40 -16.17 6.42
CA GLY A 231 -7.35 -15.60 5.46
C GLY A 231 -7.91 -16.59 4.45
N VAL A 232 -7.69 -17.90 4.60
CA VAL A 232 -8.29 -18.92 3.73
C VAL A 232 -9.39 -19.67 4.46
N ARG A 233 -10.63 -19.27 4.20
CA ARG A 233 -11.84 -19.84 4.80
C ARG A 233 -12.50 -20.91 3.92
N ALA A 234 -12.31 -20.82 2.61
CA ALA A 234 -12.67 -21.84 1.63
C ALA A 234 -11.50 -22.13 0.68
N ALA A 235 -11.47 -23.33 0.11
CA ALA A 235 -10.43 -23.74 -0.82
C ALA A 235 -10.34 -22.78 -2.01
N GLY A 236 -9.13 -22.30 -2.32
CA GLY A 236 -8.90 -21.35 -3.41
C GLY A 236 -9.35 -19.91 -3.14
N VAL A 237 -9.93 -19.60 -1.96
CA VAL A 237 -10.40 -18.26 -1.61
C VAL A 237 -9.47 -17.65 -0.57
N GLN A 238 -8.53 -16.82 -1.04
CA GLN A 238 -7.74 -15.93 -0.17
C GLN A 238 -8.52 -14.64 0.08
N THR A 239 -8.89 -14.37 1.32
CA THR A 239 -9.52 -13.10 1.70
C THR A 239 -8.54 -11.94 1.54
N SER A 240 -9.08 -10.74 1.34
CA SER A 240 -8.29 -9.51 1.26
C SER A 240 -7.74 -9.03 2.61
N GLY A 241 -8.04 -9.72 3.71
CA GLY A 241 -7.66 -9.32 5.07
C GLY A 241 -6.17 -9.53 5.31
N PRO A 242 -5.72 -10.71 5.76
CA PRO A 242 -4.33 -10.90 6.15
C PRO A 242 -3.38 -10.82 4.95
N PRO A 243 -2.30 -10.03 5.02
CA PRO A 243 -1.22 -10.07 4.04
C PRO A 243 -0.44 -11.39 4.10
N GLY A 244 0.33 -11.65 3.06
CA GLY A 244 1.19 -12.83 2.95
C GLY A 244 2.32 -12.65 1.94
N ALA A 245 2.89 -13.76 1.46
CA ALA A 245 3.99 -13.73 0.49
C ALA A 245 3.63 -13.02 -0.83
N TYR A 246 2.34 -12.94 -1.14
CA TYR A 246 1.78 -12.28 -2.32
C TYR A 246 1.57 -10.77 -2.17
N GLY A 247 1.99 -10.18 -1.04
CA GLY A 247 1.61 -8.83 -0.63
C GLY A 247 0.28 -8.89 0.09
N GLY A 248 -0.74 -8.20 -0.42
CA GLY A 248 -2.05 -8.11 0.23
C GLY A 248 -2.14 -6.84 1.07
N ASN A 249 -2.93 -6.90 2.15
CA ASN A 249 -3.16 -5.79 3.08
C ASN A 249 -1.95 -5.58 4.00
N MET A 250 -0.85 -5.07 3.45
CA MET A 250 0.38 -4.95 4.24
C MET A 250 0.35 -3.74 5.18
N ASP A 251 -0.54 -2.79 4.88
CA ASP A 251 -0.75 -1.56 5.63
C ASP A 251 0.57 -0.88 6.01
N PHE A 252 1.47 -0.84 5.03
CA PHE A 252 2.80 -0.29 5.21
C PHE A 252 2.86 1.12 4.64
N ARG A 253 2.67 2.10 5.53
CA ARG A 253 2.59 3.55 5.20
C ARG A 253 3.78 4.15 4.43
N GLU A 254 4.90 3.45 4.33
CA GLU A 254 6.05 3.87 3.51
C GLU A 254 5.91 3.50 2.02
N LEU A 255 4.89 2.71 1.65
CA LEU A 255 4.51 2.45 0.25
C LEU A 255 3.80 3.65 -0.39
N LYS A 256 4.47 4.81 -0.33
CA LYS A 256 4.01 6.10 -0.85
C LYS A 256 4.69 6.43 -2.18
N VAL A 257 4.32 7.57 -2.77
CA VAL A 257 4.93 8.06 -4.01
C VAL A 257 6.46 8.07 -3.92
N GLY A 258 7.11 7.49 -4.93
CA GLY A 258 8.56 7.30 -5.01
C GLY A 258 9.08 5.98 -4.42
N ALA A 259 8.23 5.19 -3.76
CA ALA A 259 8.58 3.83 -3.36
C ALA A 259 8.37 2.83 -4.51
N THR A 260 9.11 1.72 -4.46
CA THR A 260 8.89 0.55 -5.32
C THR A 260 8.65 -0.66 -4.44
N LEU A 261 7.52 -1.34 -4.65
CA LEU A 261 7.19 -2.62 -4.03
C LEU A 261 7.63 -3.77 -4.95
N TYR A 262 8.16 -4.83 -4.37
CA TYR A 262 8.59 -6.03 -5.06
C TYR A 262 7.77 -7.22 -4.56
N LEU A 263 7.07 -7.90 -5.46
CA LEU A 263 6.20 -9.04 -5.16
C LEU A 263 6.65 -10.28 -5.94
N PRO A 264 6.76 -11.46 -5.29
CA PRO A 264 7.05 -12.70 -6.01
C PRO A 264 5.89 -13.11 -6.91
N VAL A 265 6.16 -13.49 -8.15
CA VAL A 265 5.12 -13.88 -9.11
C VAL A 265 4.77 -15.36 -8.92
N PHE A 266 3.47 -15.64 -8.73
CA PHE A 266 2.94 -17.01 -8.60
C PHE A 266 2.16 -17.50 -9.80
N HIS A 267 1.62 -16.58 -10.60
CA HIS A 267 0.79 -16.85 -11.76
C HIS A 267 1.30 -16.08 -12.96
N ARG A 268 1.09 -16.65 -14.15
CA ARG A 268 1.44 -15.98 -15.39
C ARG A 268 0.72 -14.63 -15.48
N GLY A 269 1.46 -13.58 -15.82
CA GLY A 269 0.97 -12.21 -15.84
C GLY A 269 0.93 -11.51 -14.48
N ALA A 270 1.35 -12.16 -13.40
CA ALA A 270 1.31 -11.74 -12.00
C ALA A 270 -0.10 -11.49 -11.43
N LEU A 271 -1.04 -10.97 -12.23
CA LEU A 271 -2.43 -10.69 -11.85
C LEU A 271 -2.49 -9.73 -10.66
N PHE A 272 -2.03 -8.49 -10.87
CA PHE A 272 -1.90 -7.51 -9.81
C PHE A 272 -3.24 -6.87 -9.41
N TYR A 273 -3.49 -6.73 -8.12
CA TYR A 273 -4.63 -6.06 -7.51
C TYR A 273 -4.15 -4.95 -6.58
N THR A 274 -4.92 -3.87 -6.49
CA THR A 274 -4.72 -2.85 -5.45
C THR A 274 -6.04 -2.26 -5.00
N GLY A 275 -6.09 -1.81 -3.75
CA GLY A 275 -7.26 -1.23 -3.12
C GLY A 275 -6.90 -0.81 -1.71
N ASP A 276 -7.92 -0.73 -0.87
CA ASP A 276 -7.80 -0.26 0.52
C ASP A 276 -7.00 1.05 0.64
N PRO A 277 -7.47 2.12 0.00
CA PRO A 277 -6.72 3.37 -0.11
C PRO A 277 -6.79 4.18 1.20
N HIS A 278 -5.63 4.61 1.69
CA HIS A 278 -5.50 5.33 2.95
C HIS A 278 -4.95 6.75 2.75
N GLY A 279 -5.54 7.72 3.44
CA GLY A 279 -5.06 9.09 3.45
C GLY A 279 -3.85 9.29 4.38
N VAL A 280 -3.85 8.59 5.51
CA VAL A 280 -2.74 8.54 6.49
C VAL A 280 -2.97 7.36 7.44
N GLN A 281 -1.86 6.78 7.91
CA GLN A 281 -1.85 5.72 8.92
C GLN A 281 -0.66 5.96 9.88
N GLY A 282 -0.78 5.48 11.12
CA GLY A 282 0.33 5.29 12.05
C GLY A 282 0.80 3.83 12.09
N ASP A 283 2.07 3.61 12.40
CA ASP A 283 2.65 2.26 12.58
C ASP A 283 1.83 1.46 13.61
N GLY A 284 1.31 0.31 13.18
CA GLY A 284 0.48 -0.62 13.97
C GLY A 284 -1.01 -0.59 13.65
N GLU A 285 -1.54 0.45 13.01
CA GLU A 285 -2.96 0.56 12.62
C GLU A 285 -3.95 0.19 13.75
N VAL A 286 -3.66 0.62 14.97
CA VAL A 286 -4.14 -0.04 16.20
C VAL A 286 -5.66 -0.12 16.40
N SER A 287 -6.45 0.75 15.75
CA SER A 287 -7.92 0.70 15.80
C SER A 287 -8.54 -0.32 14.84
N GLY A 288 -7.73 -0.92 13.96
CA GLY A 288 -8.15 -1.81 12.88
C GLY A 288 -8.55 -1.10 11.59
N ASN A 289 -8.09 0.14 11.40
CA ASN A 289 -8.15 0.89 10.13
C ASN A 289 -7.39 2.21 10.26
N ALA A 290 -6.91 2.69 9.12
CA ALA A 290 -6.32 4.00 8.91
C ALA A 290 -7.37 5.12 8.76
N LEU A 291 -6.96 6.24 8.16
CA LEU A 291 -7.89 7.18 7.54
C LEU A 291 -8.29 6.66 6.16
N GLU A 292 -9.39 5.91 6.11
CA GLU A 292 -9.91 5.27 4.90
C GLU A 292 -10.39 6.33 3.89
N GLN A 293 -9.73 6.45 2.74
CA GLN A 293 -9.98 7.53 1.79
C GLN A 293 -9.70 7.09 0.35
N SER A 294 -10.72 7.13 -0.52
CA SER A 294 -10.57 6.77 -1.93
C SER A 294 -9.44 7.55 -2.63
N LEU A 295 -8.54 6.83 -3.30
CA LEU A 295 -7.39 7.38 -4.03
C LEU A 295 -7.45 6.98 -5.51
N THR A 296 -6.78 7.76 -6.36
CA THR A 296 -6.30 7.29 -7.66
C THR A 296 -4.79 7.15 -7.58
N GLY A 297 -4.26 6.00 -7.99
CA GLY A 297 -2.83 5.76 -8.09
C GLY A 297 -2.34 5.69 -9.53
N VAL A 298 -1.09 6.07 -9.78
CA VAL A 298 -0.38 5.76 -11.03
C VAL A 298 0.81 4.88 -10.71
N PHE A 299 0.87 3.70 -11.31
CA PHE A 299 1.87 2.68 -11.01
C PHE A 299 2.63 2.28 -12.27
N ARG A 300 3.94 2.06 -12.16
CA ARG A 300 4.73 1.40 -13.22
C ARG A 300 5.00 -0.04 -12.85
N PHE A 301 4.73 -0.95 -13.78
CA PHE A 301 4.92 -2.38 -13.58
C PHE A 301 6.15 -2.87 -14.35
N THR A 302 7.13 -3.46 -13.68
CA THR A 302 8.33 -4.03 -14.32
C THR A 302 8.55 -5.46 -13.86
N VAL A 303 8.70 -6.38 -14.82
CA VAL A 303 9.01 -7.79 -14.54
C VAL A 303 10.52 -7.96 -14.40
N LEU A 304 10.96 -8.47 -13.25
CA LEU A 304 12.34 -8.86 -12.99
C LEU A 304 12.50 -10.37 -13.21
N LYS A 305 13.03 -10.73 -14.38
CA LYS A 305 13.13 -12.12 -14.82
C LYS A 305 14.06 -12.96 -13.96
N GLY A 306 13.60 -14.14 -13.56
CA GLY A 306 14.38 -15.14 -12.82
C GLY A 306 14.87 -14.67 -11.44
N LYS A 307 14.26 -13.62 -10.88
CA LYS A 307 14.52 -13.14 -9.54
C LYS A 307 13.39 -13.60 -8.62
N THR A 308 13.64 -14.63 -7.82
CA THR A 308 12.70 -15.06 -6.78
C THR A 308 12.99 -14.36 -5.46
N ILE A 309 11.95 -13.87 -4.80
CA ILE A 309 11.99 -13.39 -3.41
C ILE A 309 10.98 -14.18 -2.57
N PRO A 310 11.22 -14.37 -1.27
CA PRO A 310 10.36 -15.21 -0.42
C PRO A 310 9.04 -14.52 -0.01
N GLY A 311 8.97 -13.20 -0.15
CA GLY A 311 7.83 -12.38 0.23
C GLY A 311 8.03 -10.93 -0.20
N PRO A 312 7.14 -10.01 0.22
CA PRO A 312 7.21 -8.62 -0.18
C PRO A 312 8.48 -7.93 0.34
N ARG A 313 9.14 -7.20 -0.56
CA ARG A 313 10.20 -6.23 -0.24
C ARG A 313 9.81 -4.89 -0.82
N ALA A 314 10.32 -3.81 -0.28
CA ALA A 314 10.17 -2.51 -0.92
C ALA A 314 11.45 -1.68 -0.80
N GLU A 315 11.52 -0.60 -1.54
CA GLU A 315 12.54 0.42 -1.34
C GLU A 315 12.01 1.81 -1.65
N SER A 316 12.65 2.81 -1.06
CA SER A 316 12.54 4.22 -1.43
C SER A 316 13.90 4.73 -1.92
N ALA A 317 13.99 6.02 -2.22
CA ALA A 317 15.27 6.67 -2.47
C ALA A 317 16.25 6.53 -1.27
N ALA A 318 15.74 6.46 -0.04
CA ALA A 318 16.55 6.51 1.18
C ALA A 318 16.74 5.16 1.87
N GLN A 319 15.83 4.19 1.70
CA GLN A 319 15.81 2.97 2.52
C GLN A 319 15.41 1.73 1.72
N TYR A 320 15.90 0.57 2.15
CA TYR A 320 15.31 -0.74 1.81
C TYR A 320 14.35 -1.18 2.92
N PHE A 321 13.31 -1.91 2.55
CA PHE A 321 12.25 -2.39 3.44
C PHE A 321 12.05 -3.90 3.29
N LEU A 322 12.26 -4.65 4.37
CA LEU A 322 12.24 -6.12 4.37
C LEU A 322 11.19 -6.61 5.35
N MET A 323 10.16 -7.29 4.84
CA MET A 323 8.97 -7.61 5.62
C MET A 323 9.01 -9.02 6.21
N GLY A 324 8.65 -9.14 7.48
CA GLY A 324 8.29 -10.39 8.14
C GLY A 324 6.81 -10.39 8.45
N ILE A 325 6.11 -11.45 8.01
CA ILE A 325 4.66 -11.60 8.15
C ILE A 325 4.36 -12.93 8.86
N ASP A 326 3.62 -12.88 9.96
CA ASP A 326 3.19 -14.05 10.74
C ASP A 326 1.92 -13.74 11.53
N THR A 327 1.26 -14.74 12.09
CA THR A 327 0.10 -14.54 12.99
C THR A 327 0.51 -14.19 14.42
N ASP A 328 1.80 -14.30 14.74
CA ASP A 328 2.40 -13.82 15.99
C ASP A 328 3.47 -12.75 15.75
N LEU A 329 3.41 -11.65 16.50
CA LEU A 329 4.27 -10.47 16.32
C LEU A 329 5.76 -10.78 16.55
N ASN A 330 6.08 -11.66 17.51
CA ASN A 330 7.46 -12.05 17.77
C ASN A 330 8.02 -12.90 16.63
N ARG A 331 7.20 -13.78 16.05
CA ARG A 331 7.54 -14.55 14.84
C ARG A 331 7.67 -13.65 13.62
N ALA A 332 6.78 -12.68 13.44
CA ALA A 332 6.87 -11.68 12.38
C ALA A 332 8.19 -10.89 12.49
N THR A 333 8.56 -10.46 13.71
CA THR A 333 9.85 -9.82 13.99
C THR A 333 11.03 -10.72 13.62
N ARG A 334 11.02 -11.98 14.05
CA ARG A 334 12.09 -12.94 13.70
C ARG A 334 12.21 -13.13 12.19
N LYS A 335 11.09 -13.22 11.48
CA LYS A 335 11.07 -13.32 10.01
C LYS A 335 11.64 -12.06 9.35
N ALA A 336 11.28 -10.87 9.83
CA ALA A 336 11.81 -9.61 9.31
C ALA A 336 13.34 -9.53 9.48
N VAL A 337 13.85 -9.96 10.63
CA VAL A 337 15.30 -10.02 10.90
C VAL A 337 15.99 -11.02 9.99
N VAL A 338 15.45 -12.23 9.83
CA VAL A 338 16.00 -13.25 8.92
C VAL A 338 16.03 -12.74 7.49
N GLU A 339 14.94 -12.14 7.01
CA GLU A 339 14.86 -11.58 5.66
C GLU A 339 15.86 -10.43 5.44
N THR A 340 16.04 -9.58 6.46
CA THR A 340 17.04 -8.51 6.46
C THR A 340 18.46 -9.07 6.38
N ILE A 341 18.77 -10.11 7.16
CA ILE A 341 20.07 -10.80 7.12
C ILE A 341 20.30 -11.41 5.74
N GLU A 342 19.31 -12.12 5.20
CA GLU A 342 19.41 -12.74 3.88
C GLU A 342 19.66 -11.71 2.79
N PHE A 343 18.96 -10.58 2.83
CA PHE A 343 19.19 -9.47 1.91
C PHE A 343 20.61 -8.92 2.04
N LEU A 344 21.09 -8.64 3.25
CA LEU A 344 22.44 -8.11 3.49
C LEU A 344 23.54 -9.09 3.03
N VAL A 345 23.33 -10.39 3.25
CA VAL A 345 24.28 -11.42 2.80
C VAL A 345 24.29 -11.51 1.28
N LYS A 346 23.11 -11.70 0.66
CA LYS A 346 22.98 -11.95 -0.78
C LYS A 346 23.32 -10.72 -1.63
N GLU A 347 22.84 -9.54 -1.21
CA GLU A 347 22.89 -8.31 -2.02
C GLU A 347 24.01 -7.35 -1.60
N LYS A 348 24.49 -7.45 -0.36
CA LYS A 348 25.53 -6.55 0.19
C LYS A 348 26.83 -7.28 0.58
N GLY A 349 26.87 -8.61 0.44
CA GLY A 349 28.09 -9.40 0.62
C GLY A 349 28.57 -9.53 2.07
N LEU A 350 27.70 -9.28 3.05
CA LEU A 350 28.05 -9.45 4.46
C LEU A 350 28.09 -10.95 4.83
N THR A 351 28.88 -11.30 5.85
CA THR A 351 28.72 -12.60 6.50
C THR A 351 27.45 -12.60 7.37
N PRO A 352 26.82 -13.75 7.64
CA PRO A 352 25.64 -13.80 8.50
C PRO A 352 25.83 -13.16 9.87
N ALA A 353 27.01 -13.36 10.49
CA ALA A 353 27.34 -12.76 11.78
C ALA A 353 27.43 -11.21 11.70
N LYS A 354 28.04 -10.67 10.66
CA LYS A 354 28.10 -9.21 10.45
C LYS A 354 26.74 -8.62 10.08
N ALA A 355 25.93 -9.33 9.30
CA ALA A 355 24.58 -8.90 8.95
C ALA A 355 23.68 -8.80 10.19
N LEU A 356 23.66 -9.82 11.05
CA LEU A 356 22.91 -9.75 12.32
C LEU A 356 23.44 -8.64 13.23
N SER A 357 24.76 -8.48 13.33
CA SER A 357 25.36 -7.38 14.10
C SER A 357 24.91 -6.02 13.56
N LEU A 358 24.87 -5.82 12.24
CA LEU A 358 24.39 -4.57 11.64
C LEU A 358 22.91 -4.34 11.92
N CYS A 359 22.09 -5.40 11.88
CA CYS A 359 20.67 -5.30 12.24
C CYS A 359 20.47 -4.69 13.63
N SER A 360 21.27 -5.09 14.61
CA SER A 360 21.19 -4.59 15.98
C SER A 360 21.70 -3.14 16.14
N LEU A 361 22.64 -2.72 15.29
CA LEU A 361 23.33 -1.42 15.46
C LEU A 361 22.70 -0.28 14.67
N ALA A 362 22.05 -0.56 13.53
CA ALA A 362 21.71 0.49 12.56
C ALA A 362 20.47 0.22 11.69
N ILE A 363 19.68 -0.81 12.00
CA ILE A 363 18.46 -1.14 11.24
C ILE A 363 17.26 -1.08 12.18
N ASP A 364 16.30 -0.23 11.83
CA ASP A 364 15.06 -0.11 12.61
C ASP A 364 14.08 -1.21 12.20
N PHE A 365 13.42 -1.83 13.17
CA PHE A 365 12.34 -2.78 12.93
C PHE A 365 11.02 -2.18 13.39
N HIS A 366 10.17 -1.84 12.43
CA HIS A 366 8.90 -1.17 12.66
C HIS A 366 7.73 -2.13 12.52
N ILE A 367 6.70 -1.94 13.33
CA ILE A 367 5.41 -2.62 13.18
C ILE A 367 4.61 -1.82 12.15
N ALA A 368 4.29 -2.42 11.00
CA ALA A 368 3.44 -1.77 10.00
C ALA A 368 1.96 -1.86 10.41
N GLU A 369 1.49 -3.08 10.71
CA GLU A 369 0.14 -3.38 11.21
C GLU A 369 0.16 -4.58 12.17
N VAL A 370 -0.90 -4.70 12.99
CA VAL A 370 -1.12 -5.86 13.89
C VAL A 370 -2.58 -6.35 13.93
N VAL A 371 -3.39 -6.02 12.94
CA VAL A 371 -4.85 -6.07 13.07
C VAL A 371 -5.54 -6.96 12.04
N ASP A 372 -4.81 -7.46 11.03
CA ASP A 372 -5.38 -8.17 9.89
C ASP A 372 -5.47 -9.70 10.05
N GLY A 373 -5.10 -10.19 11.23
CA GLY A 373 -4.98 -11.61 11.56
C GLY A 373 -3.57 -12.17 11.33
N THR A 374 -2.80 -11.56 10.43
CA THR A 374 -1.33 -11.57 10.50
C THR A 374 -0.84 -10.22 11.04
N GLN A 375 0.44 -10.14 11.36
CA GLN A 375 1.15 -8.92 11.73
C GLN A 375 2.35 -8.75 10.79
N VAL A 376 2.64 -7.50 10.44
CA VAL A 376 3.74 -7.13 9.55
C VAL A 376 4.78 -6.35 10.33
N VAL A 377 6.01 -6.88 10.39
CA VAL A 377 7.19 -6.16 10.90
C VAL A 377 8.14 -5.90 9.74
N VAL A 378 8.70 -4.69 9.65
CA VAL A 378 9.53 -4.25 8.54
C VAL A 378 10.90 -3.80 9.03
N GLY A 379 11.95 -4.46 8.57
CA GLY A 379 13.33 -4.00 8.70
C GLY A 379 13.60 -2.86 7.72
N LYS A 380 13.96 -1.68 8.23
CA LYS A 380 14.23 -0.45 7.48
C LYS A 380 15.74 -0.20 7.43
N ILE A 381 16.38 -0.49 6.30
CA ILE A 381 17.83 -0.32 6.14
C ILE A 381 18.11 1.02 5.46
N PRO A 382 18.77 1.99 6.13
CA PRO A 382 19.21 3.22 5.47
C PRO A 382 20.23 2.92 4.37
N LYS A 383 19.96 3.40 3.15
CA LYS A 383 20.87 3.23 2.01
C LYS A 383 22.20 3.98 2.22
N SER A 384 22.20 5.04 3.02
CA SER A 384 23.39 5.81 3.40
C SER A 384 24.42 5.02 4.21
N LEU A 385 24.08 3.82 4.70
CA LEU A 385 25.05 2.93 5.36
C LEU A 385 26.05 2.31 4.38
N PHE A 386 25.74 2.28 3.08
CA PHE A 386 26.59 1.69 2.06
C PHE A 386 27.34 2.80 1.31
N PRO A 387 28.68 2.73 1.19
CA PRO A 387 29.45 3.69 0.42
C PRO A 387 29.02 3.66 -1.05
N THR A 388 28.96 4.84 -1.67
CA THR A 388 28.62 5.05 -3.09
C THR A 388 29.70 4.55 -4.03
#